data_AF-A0A1G1PBG1-F1
#
_entry.id   AF-A0A1G1PBG1-F1
#
_cell.length_a   1.000
_cell.length_b   1.000
_cell.length_c   1.000
_cell.angle_alpha   90.00
_cell.angle_beta   90.00
_cell.angle_gamma   90.00
#
_symmetry.space_group_name_H-M   'P 1'
#
loop_
_entity.id
_entity.type
_entity.pdbx_description
1 polymer ?
#
loop_
_entity_poly.entity_id
_entity_poly.type
_entity_poly.pdbx_seq_one_letter_code
_entity_poly.pdbx_strand_id
1 'polypeptide(L)'
;MTLVELLVAMAILVVVSASTAMIFRGITRAWRTGTLRTERYQQARLLFDLFGRELSSSVASARYPFIGTQSGEDPRVQGGSTQDEVFFVGTLPGRAGFVERGYWVNARLQLLCHDEEPADGDYATGESELCGSDVAEFKLSYFDGSEWLTRWDGRSSAQAGQLPKALHIVLSIGREKPERFETVIYVPTS
;
A
#
# COMPACT_ATOMS: atom_id res chain seq x y z
N MET A 1 -57.18 -9.49 -37.15
CA MET A 1 -56.27 -9.35 -36.01
C MET A 1 -57.09 -9.00 -34.79
N THR A 2 -56.95 -9.76 -33.72
CA THR A 2 -57.83 -9.66 -32.55
C THR A 2 -57.11 -9.02 -31.37
N LEU A 3 -57.88 -8.40 -30.46
CA LEU A 3 -57.36 -7.76 -29.25
C LEU A 3 -56.48 -8.71 -28.40
N VAL A 4 -56.79 -10.00 -28.42
CA VAL A 4 -56.01 -11.08 -27.78
C VAL A 4 -54.58 -11.15 -28.33
N GLU A 5 -54.42 -11.00 -29.65
CA GLU A 5 -53.14 -11.07 -30.35
C GLU A 5 -52.21 -9.91 -29.92
N LEU A 6 -52.77 -8.70 -29.78
CA LEU A 6 -52.05 -7.54 -29.24
C LEU A 6 -51.68 -7.72 -27.77
N LEU A 7 -52.56 -8.29 -26.94
CA LEU A 7 -52.26 -8.56 -25.54
C LEU A 7 -51.13 -9.58 -25.37
N VAL A 8 -51.13 -10.65 -26.18
CA VAL A 8 -50.06 -11.65 -26.18
C VAL A 8 -48.73 -11.03 -26.62
N ALA A 9 -48.74 -10.23 -27.69
CA ALA A 9 -47.54 -9.54 -28.16
C ALA A 9 -46.96 -8.59 -27.10
N MET A 10 -47.81 -7.82 -26.41
CA MET A 10 -47.40 -6.95 -25.31
C MET A 10 -46.84 -7.72 -24.12
N ALA A 11 -47.47 -8.85 -23.75
CA ALA A 11 -46.98 -9.69 -22.65
C ALA A 11 -45.57 -10.25 -22.96
N ILE A 12 -45.36 -10.76 -24.18
CA ILE A 12 -44.05 -11.24 -24.62
C ILE A 12 -43.03 -10.10 -24.60
N LEU A 13 -43.38 -8.92 -25.13
CA LEU A 13 -42.49 -7.76 -25.15
C LEU A 13 -42.04 -7.36 -23.75
N VAL A 14 -42.95 -7.33 -22.77
CA VAL A 14 -42.63 -7.00 -21.38
C VAL A 14 -41.67 -8.02 -20.79
N VAL A 15 -41.92 -9.32 -20.99
CA VAL A 15 -41.06 -10.39 -20.47
C VAL A 15 -39.66 -10.33 -21.08
N VAL A 16 -39.55 -10.13 -22.40
CA VAL A 16 -38.26 -10.01 -23.10
C VAL A 16 -37.50 -8.77 -22.64
N SER A 17 -38.19 -7.63 -22.52
CA SER A 17 -37.59 -6.37 -22.08
C SER A 17 -37.10 -6.45 -20.64
N ALA A 18 -37.91 -7.02 -19.74
CA ALA A 18 -37.54 -7.23 -18.35
C ALA A 18 -36.33 -8.16 -18.22
N SER A 19 -36.31 -9.26 -18.97
CA SER A 19 -35.19 -10.21 -19.00
C SER A 19 -33.90 -9.54 -19.47
N THR A 20 -33.98 -8.78 -20.57
CA THR A 20 -32.83 -8.04 -21.12
C THR A 20 -32.32 -7.01 -20.12
N ALA A 21 -33.21 -6.25 -19.47
CA ALA A 21 -32.84 -5.27 -18.46
C ALA A 21 -32.16 -5.92 -17.23
N MET A 22 -32.63 -7.10 -16.81
CA MET A 22 -32.00 -7.86 -15.73
C MET A 22 -30.59 -8.34 -16.12
N ILE A 23 -30.42 -8.87 -17.32
CA ILE A 23 -29.11 -9.31 -17.84
C ILE A 23 -28.15 -8.11 -17.89
N PHE A 24 -28.59 -6.98 -18.43
CA PHE A 24 -27.76 -5.78 -18.55
C PHE A 24 -27.31 -5.25 -17.18
N ARG A 25 -28.21 -5.25 -16.18
CA ARG A 25 -27.87 -4.90 -14.79
C ARG A 25 -26.89 -5.90 -14.17
N GLY A 26 -26.99 -7.19 -14.50
CA GLY A 26 -26.03 -8.21 -14.07
C GLY A 26 -24.64 -7.96 -14.64
N ILE A 27 -24.56 -7.75 -15.96
CA ILE A 27 -23.30 -7.48 -16.68
C ILE A 27 -22.61 -6.22 -16.15
N THR A 28 -23.34 -5.11 -16.02
CA THR A 28 -22.76 -3.84 -15.53
C THR A 28 -22.20 -3.94 -14.12
N ARG A 29 -22.89 -4.65 -13.22
CA ARG A 29 -22.38 -4.93 -11.86
C ARG A 29 -21.12 -5.77 -11.89
N ALA A 30 -21.14 -6.88 -12.63
CA ALA A 30 -19.99 -7.76 -12.77
C ALA A 30 -18.78 -7.02 -13.36
N TRP A 31 -19.02 -6.18 -14.37
CA TRP A 31 -17.98 -5.37 -15.00
C TRP A 31 -17.37 -4.38 -14.01
N ARG A 32 -18.20 -3.64 -13.25
CA ARG A 32 -17.71 -2.71 -12.22
C ARG A 32 -16.87 -3.40 -11.14
N THR A 33 -17.29 -4.57 -10.67
CA THR A 33 -16.51 -5.37 -9.72
C THR A 33 -15.18 -5.84 -10.34
N GLY A 34 -15.19 -6.25 -11.60
CA GLY A 34 -13.97 -6.63 -12.34
C GLY A 34 -12.98 -5.47 -12.51
N THR A 35 -13.47 -4.26 -12.80
CA THR A 35 -12.64 -3.06 -12.92
C THR A 35 -12.01 -2.70 -11.57
N LEU A 36 -12.80 -2.64 -10.49
CA LEU A 36 -12.29 -2.35 -9.15
C LEU A 36 -11.23 -3.34 -8.70
N ARG A 37 -11.42 -4.63 -9.02
CA ARG A 37 -10.42 -5.68 -8.76
C ARG A 37 -9.12 -5.37 -9.50
N THR A 38 -9.21 -5.13 -10.81
CA THR A 38 -8.05 -4.81 -11.65
C THR A 38 -7.29 -3.58 -11.15
N GLU A 39 -7.99 -2.51 -10.77
CA GLU A 39 -7.39 -1.29 -10.21
C GLU A 39 -6.60 -1.57 -8.92
N ARG A 40 -7.14 -2.42 -8.02
CA ARG A 40 -6.45 -2.81 -6.78
C ARG A 40 -5.18 -3.61 -7.03
N TYR A 41 -5.23 -4.58 -7.94
CA TYR A 41 -4.05 -5.33 -8.36
C TYR A 41 -2.98 -4.41 -8.97
N GLN A 42 -3.38 -3.44 -9.81
CA GLN A 42 -2.47 -2.47 -10.40
C GLN A 42 -1.83 -1.58 -9.33
N GLN A 43 -2.63 -1.05 -8.40
CA GLN A 43 -2.11 -0.25 -7.29
C GLN A 43 -1.13 -1.06 -6.42
N ALA A 44 -1.48 -2.29 -6.03
CA ALA A 44 -0.59 -3.16 -5.25
C ALA A 44 0.75 -3.38 -5.96
N ARG A 45 0.71 -3.67 -7.27
CA ARG A 45 1.92 -3.88 -8.07
C ARG A 45 2.79 -2.62 -8.12
N LEU A 46 2.20 -1.45 -8.38
CA LEU A 46 2.93 -0.18 -8.41
C LEU A 46 3.57 0.13 -7.05
N LEU A 47 2.86 -0.12 -5.95
CA LEU A 47 3.38 0.06 -4.60
C LEU A 47 4.52 -0.91 -4.29
N PHE A 48 4.42 -2.18 -4.67
CA PHE A 48 5.52 -3.13 -4.48
C PHE A 48 6.74 -2.83 -5.35
N ASP A 49 6.54 -2.39 -6.59
CA ASP A 49 7.65 -1.95 -7.45
C ASP A 49 8.33 -0.70 -6.85
N LEU A 50 7.54 0.23 -6.29
CA LEU A 50 8.03 1.41 -5.57
C LEU A 50 8.85 1.00 -4.34
N PHE A 51 8.25 0.24 -3.42
CA PHE A 51 8.92 -0.22 -2.20
C PHE A 51 10.18 -1.01 -2.53
N GLY A 52 10.12 -1.91 -3.50
CA GLY A 52 11.25 -2.73 -3.92
C GLY A 52 12.42 -1.86 -4.36
N ARG A 53 12.16 -0.87 -5.22
CA ARG A 53 13.20 0.04 -5.71
C ARG A 53 13.79 0.92 -4.61
N GLU A 54 12.94 1.49 -3.75
CA GLU A 54 13.36 2.49 -2.77
C GLU A 54 14.02 1.83 -1.55
N LEU A 55 13.44 0.76 -1.00
CA LEU A 55 14.04 0.03 0.12
C LEU A 55 15.36 -0.66 -0.29
N SER A 56 15.48 -1.13 -1.54
CA SER A 56 16.75 -1.67 -2.05
C SER A 56 17.82 -0.59 -2.23
N SER A 57 17.47 0.69 -2.15
CA SER A 57 18.42 1.81 -2.19
C SER A 57 18.79 2.34 -0.81
N SER A 58 18.33 1.68 0.26
CA SER A 58 18.59 2.09 1.64
C SER A 58 20.08 2.08 1.95
N VAL A 59 20.52 3.05 2.77
CA VAL A 59 21.92 3.21 3.17
C VAL A 59 22.09 2.87 4.65
N ALA A 60 23.02 1.97 4.94
CA ALA A 60 23.38 1.62 6.32
C ALA A 60 24.21 2.75 6.94
N SER A 61 23.66 3.44 7.95
CA SER A 61 24.36 4.53 8.63
C SER A 61 23.82 4.75 10.04
N ALA A 62 24.72 4.92 11.01
CA ALA A 62 24.33 5.28 12.38
C ALA A 62 23.74 6.71 12.47
N ARG A 63 24.08 7.58 11.51
CA ARG A 63 23.50 8.93 11.40
C ARG A 63 22.08 8.89 10.85
N TYR A 64 21.78 7.91 10.00
CA TYR A 64 20.51 7.77 9.29
C TYR A 64 19.89 6.41 9.66
N PRO A 65 19.33 6.30 10.88
CA PRO A 65 18.86 5.01 11.38
C PRO A 65 17.69 4.50 10.55
N PHE A 66 17.67 3.23 10.20
CA PHE A 66 16.44 2.60 9.70
C PHE A 66 15.46 2.45 10.86
N ILE A 67 14.21 2.86 10.68
CA ILE A 67 13.18 2.80 11.72
C ILE A 67 11.96 2.10 11.15
N GLY A 68 11.48 1.08 11.83
CA GLY A 68 10.29 0.34 11.50
C GLY A 68 9.45 0.16 12.75
N THR A 69 8.31 0.83 12.84
CA THR A 69 7.47 0.86 14.04
C THR A 69 6.14 0.16 13.77
N GLN A 70 5.78 -0.76 14.68
CA GLN A 70 4.51 -1.47 14.61
C GLN A 70 3.35 -0.58 15.05
N SER A 71 2.17 -0.81 14.47
CA SER A 71 0.92 -0.18 14.89
C SER A 71 0.66 -0.37 16.39
N GLY A 72 0.46 0.75 17.10
CA GLY A 72 0.13 0.78 18.52
C GLY A 72 1.35 0.84 19.46
N GLU A 73 2.56 0.88 18.91
CA GLU A 73 3.77 1.18 19.69
C GLU A 73 4.15 2.66 19.63
N ASP A 74 4.65 3.18 20.76
CA ASP A 74 5.21 4.52 20.88
C ASP A 74 6.74 4.46 21.15
N PRO A 75 7.51 5.49 20.76
CA PRO A 75 7.09 6.66 19.99
C PRO A 75 6.93 6.37 18.49
N ARG A 76 5.94 7.00 17.88
CA ARG A 76 5.75 7.05 16.43
C ARG A 76 6.38 8.30 15.83
N VAL A 77 6.92 8.18 14.63
CA VAL A 77 7.42 9.31 13.84
C VAL A 77 6.25 10.17 13.38
N GLN A 78 5.22 9.54 12.80
CA GLN A 78 4.06 10.24 12.27
C GLN A 78 2.85 10.02 13.18
N GLY A 79 2.48 11.05 13.96
CA GLY A 79 1.37 10.98 14.92
C GLY A 79 0.00 10.70 14.29
N GLY A 80 -0.15 10.93 12.98
CA GLY A 80 -1.36 10.59 12.22
C GLY A 80 -1.40 9.15 11.68
N SER A 81 -0.34 8.37 11.90
CA SER A 81 -0.23 7.01 11.39
C SER A 81 -1.09 6.03 12.18
N THR A 82 -1.84 5.21 11.47
CA THR A 82 -2.84 4.28 12.00
C THR A 82 -2.43 2.82 11.89
N GLN A 83 -1.34 2.53 11.19
CA GLN A 83 -0.87 1.17 10.89
C GLN A 83 0.63 1.09 11.14
N ASP A 84 1.37 0.14 10.58
CA ASP A 84 2.82 0.14 10.69
C ASP A 84 3.42 1.33 9.90
N GLU A 85 4.62 1.76 10.27
CA GLU A 85 5.38 2.78 9.56
C GLU A 85 6.84 2.39 9.41
N VAL A 86 7.47 2.86 8.35
CA VAL A 86 8.88 2.60 8.07
C VAL A 86 9.53 3.87 7.53
N PHE A 87 10.73 4.17 8.02
CA PHE A 87 11.54 5.34 7.66
C PHE A 87 13.00 4.93 7.48
N PHE A 88 13.62 5.46 6.43
CA PHE A 88 14.98 5.14 6.06
C PHE A 88 15.57 6.26 5.21
N VAL A 89 16.88 6.24 5.03
CA VAL A 89 17.56 7.08 4.04
C VAL A 89 18.03 6.22 2.90
N GLY A 90 17.82 6.70 1.68
CA GLY A 90 18.24 6.03 0.47
C GLY A 90 18.72 6.97 -0.63
N THR A 91 19.28 6.39 -1.70
CA THR A 91 19.60 7.11 -2.93
C THR A 91 18.49 6.87 -3.96
N LEU A 92 17.57 7.82 -4.06
CA LEU A 92 16.37 7.66 -4.87
C LEU A 92 16.61 8.11 -6.33
N PRO A 93 16.03 7.43 -7.33
CA PRO A 93 16.18 7.82 -8.73
C PRO A 93 15.70 9.25 -8.98
N GLY A 94 16.50 10.03 -9.71
CA GLY A 94 16.17 11.42 -10.05
C GLY A 94 16.46 12.44 -8.95
N ARG A 95 17.04 12.02 -7.82
CA ARG A 95 17.48 12.89 -6.72
C ARG A 95 19.01 12.97 -6.70
N ALA A 96 19.56 14.09 -6.25
CA ALA A 96 21.00 14.35 -6.33
C ALA A 96 21.77 13.86 -5.09
N GLY A 97 21.09 13.67 -3.96
CA GLY A 97 21.70 13.27 -2.69
C GLY A 97 20.93 12.18 -1.96
N PHE A 98 21.21 12.08 -0.66
CA PHE A 98 20.46 11.24 0.25
C PHE A 98 19.11 11.87 0.55
N VAL A 99 18.07 11.06 0.45
CA VAL A 99 16.69 11.44 0.69
C VAL A 99 16.16 10.59 1.82
N GLU A 100 15.53 11.24 2.78
CA GLU A 100 14.69 10.56 3.77
C GLU A 100 13.42 10.11 3.10
N ARG A 101 13.11 8.83 3.28
CA ARG A 101 11.93 8.20 2.74
C ARG A 101 11.17 7.53 3.87
N GLY A 102 9.87 7.78 3.93
CA GLY A 102 8.98 7.10 4.86
C GLY A 102 7.70 6.64 4.20
N TYR A 103 7.09 5.59 4.77
CA TYR A 103 5.75 5.15 4.40
C TYR A 103 4.90 4.95 5.65
N TRP A 104 3.69 5.50 5.60
CA TRP A 104 2.74 5.41 6.71
C TRP A 104 1.31 5.56 6.20
N VAL A 105 0.33 5.08 6.97
CA VAL A 105 -1.09 5.12 6.57
C VAL A 105 -1.89 6.01 7.52
N ASN A 106 -2.58 7.01 6.98
CA ASN A 106 -3.42 7.89 7.77
C ASN A 106 -4.83 7.30 8.04
N ALA A 107 -5.61 7.97 8.88
CA ALA A 107 -6.98 7.56 9.24
C ALA A 107 -7.98 7.50 8.07
N ARG A 108 -7.63 8.01 6.89
CA ARG A 108 -8.44 7.95 5.66
C ARG A 108 -8.07 6.75 4.78
N LEU A 109 -7.27 5.81 5.30
CA LEU A 109 -6.73 4.66 4.55
C LEU A 109 -5.88 5.09 3.34
N GLN A 110 -5.17 6.21 3.47
CA GLN A 110 -4.25 6.69 2.45
C GLN A 110 -2.83 6.33 2.88
N LEU A 111 -2.12 5.61 2.02
CA LEU A 111 -0.69 5.42 2.15
C LEU A 111 0.01 6.70 1.67
N LEU A 112 0.79 7.28 2.56
CA LEU A 112 1.55 8.48 2.33
C LEU A 112 3.03 8.12 2.17
N CYS A 113 3.68 8.72 1.18
CA CYS A 113 5.13 8.73 1.05
C CYS A 113 5.65 10.01 1.63
N HIS A 114 6.54 9.86 2.60
CA HIS A 114 7.20 10.96 3.28
C HIS A 114 8.59 11.18 2.69
N ASP A 115 8.92 12.43 2.38
CA ASP A 115 10.16 12.83 1.74
C ASP A 115 10.78 14.05 2.42
N GLU A 116 12.10 13.97 2.66
CA GLU A 116 12.93 15.14 2.97
C GLU A 116 14.29 15.08 2.27
N GLU A 117 14.67 16.20 1.65
CA GLU A 117 15.98 16.40 1.02
C GLU A 117 16.48 17.82 1.35
N PRO A 118 17.69 17.98 1.92
CA PRO A 118 18.67 16.94 2.23
C PRO A 118 18.34 16.13 3.50
N ALA A 119 18.79 14.88 3.56
CA ALA A 119 18.61 14.03 4.74
C ALA A 119 19.42 14.50 5.97
N ASP A 120 18.74 14.58 7.12
CA ASP A 120 19.26 14.94 8.44
C ASP A 120 19.15 13.83 9.51
N GLY A 121 18.23 12.86 9.34
CA GLY A 121 18.05 11.64 10.14
C GLY A 121 16.95 11.71 11.20
N ASP A 122 16.15 12.77 11.26
CA ASP A 122 15.11 12.94 12.29
C ASP A 122 13.72 12.40 11.88
N TYR A 123 13.43 12.31 10.58
CA TYR A 123 12.18 11.85 9.94
C TYR A 123 10.88 12.54 10.38
N ALA A 124 10.97 13.55 11.24
CA ALA A 124 9.83 14.27 11.79
C ALA A 124 9.47 15.50 10.95
N THR A 125 10.47 16.10 10.30
CA THR A 125 10.32 17.15 9.29
C THR A 125 10.12 16.56 7.90
N GLY A 126 9.86 17.38 6.89
CA GLY A 126 9.60 16.93 5.51
C GLY A 126 8.13 16.99 5.07
N GLU A 127 7.87 16.56 3.84
CA GLU A 127 6.54 16.58 3.22
C GLU A 127 6.00 15.17 3.01
N SER A 128 4.68 15.00 3.10
CA SER A 128 4.03 13.71 2.84
C SER A 128 3.04 13.83 1.68
N GLU A 129 3.23 13.01 0.66
CA GLU A 129 2.39 12.95 -0.54
C GLU A 129 1.59 11.64 -0.62
N LEU A 130 0.48 11.66 -1.36
CA LEU A 130 -0.36 10.49 -1.54
C LEU A 130 0.30 9.48 -2.49
N CYS A 131 0.57 8.27 -2.01
CA CYS A 131 1.14 7.18 -2.79
C CYS A 131 0.17 6.04 -3.09
N GLY A 132 -0.82 5.82 -2.22
CA GLY A 132 -1.85 4.81 -2.42
C GLY A 132 -3.14 5.18 -1.72
N SER A 133 -4.26 4.72 -2.25
CA SER A 133 -5.58 4.96 -1.65
C SER A 133 -6.24 3.64 -1.24
N ASP A 134 -7.20 3.71 -0.31
CA ASP A 134 -7.94 2.56 0.20
C ASP A 134 -7.04 1.43 0.72
N VAL A 135 -5.92 1.76 1.35
CA VAL A 135 -5.00 0.81 2.00
C VAL A 135 -5.57 0.42 3.37
N ALA A 136 -6.30 -0.69 3.38
CA ALA A 136 -6.95 -1.26 4.55
C ALA A 136 -5.97 -1.95 5.51
N GLU A 137 -4.85 -2.46 4.99
CA GLU A 137 -3.77 -3.04 5.80
C GLU A 137 -2.42 -2.68 5.18
N PHE A 138 -1.47 -2.30 6.02
CA PHE A 138 -0.06 -2.08 5.75
C PHE A 138 0.70 -2.54 6.98
N LYS A 139 1.32 -3.72 6.84
CA LYS A 139 2.04 -4.39 7.91
C LYS A 139 3.43 -4.76 7.43
N LEU A 140 4.42 -4.56 8.30
CA LEU A 140 5.82 -4.85 8.02
C LEU A 140 6.37 -5.88 9.01
N SER A 141 7.37 -6.62 8.56
CA SER A 141 8.22 -7.44 9.42
C SER A 141 9.64 -7.40 8.87
N TYR A 142 10.62 -7.49 9.77
CA TYR A 142 12.02 -7.17 9.49
C TYR A 142 12.88 -8.39 9.79
N PHE A 143 13.63 -8.89 8.81
CA PHE A 143 14.51 -10.03 9.00
C PHE A 143 15.91 -9.57 9.41
N ASP A 144 16.37 -9.96 10.59
CA ASP A 144 17.70 -9.60 11.10
C ASP A 144 18.82 -10.54 10.58
N GLY A 145 18.45 -11.63 9.92
CA GLY A 145 19.35 -12.68 9.47
C GLY A 145 19.18 -14.01 10.19
N SER A 146 18.43 -14.02 11.29
CA SER A 146 18.05 -15.19 12.08
C SER A 146 16.53 -15.31 12.19
N GLU A 147 15.84 -14.23 12.54
CA GLU A 147 14.41 -14.22 12.83
C GLU A 147 13.70 -13.01 12.24
N TRP A 148 12.37 -13.10 12.18
CA TRP A 148 11.49 -12.02 11.74
C TRP A 148 11.03 -11.22 12.96
N LEU A 149 11.42 -9.96 13.00
CA LEU A 149 11.05 -9.00 14.02
C LEU A 149 9.83 -8.18 13.58
N THR A 150 9.01 -7.74 14.53
CA THR A 150 7.88 -6.84 14.25
C THR A 150 8.27 -5.36 14.29
N ARG A 151 9.47 -5.06 14.78
CA ARG A 151 10.04 -3.72 14.90
C ARG A 151 11.51 -3.72 14.48
N TRP A 152 11.96 -2.58 13.96
CA TRP A 152 13.37 -2.29 13.74
C TRP A 152 13.70 -0.90 14.28
N ASP A 153 14.72 -0.79 15.11
CA ASP A 153 15.15 0.49 15.67
C ASP A 153 16.66 0.66 15.51
N GLY A 154 17.06 1.24 14.38
CA GLY A 154 18.46 1.54 14.05
C GLY A 154 19.12 2.61 14.94
N ARG A 155 18.40 3.16 15.93
CA ARG A 155 18.98 4.01 16.99
C ARG A 155 19.45 3.18 18.19
N SER A 156 18.92 1.97 18.36
CA SER A 156 19.30 1.06 19.44
C SER A 156 20.72 0.56 19.26
N SER A 157 21.44 0.29 20.36
CA SER A 157 22.83 -0.19 20.31
C SER A 157 22.99 -1.53 19.56
N ALA A 158 21.96 -2.37 19.56
CA ALA A 158 21.97 -3.67 18.89
C ALA A 158 21.88 -3.55 17.36
N GLN A 159 21.16 -2.52 16.86
CA GLN A 159 20.85 -2.33 15.43
C GLN A 159 21.47 -1.03 14.88
N ALA A 160 22.34 -0.37 15.66
CA ALA A 160 22.93 0.92 15.32
C ALA A 160 23.64 0.87 13.96
N GLY A 161 23.14 1.65 13.01
CA GLY A 161 23.67 1.72 11.65
C GLY A 161 23.52 0.44 10.82
N GLN A 162 22.68 -0.50 11.26
CA GLN A 162 22.35 -1.71 10.51
C GLN A 162 21.02 -1.56 9.77
N LEU A 163 20.91 -2.29 8.67
CA LEU A 163 19.66 -2.47 7.93
C LEU A 163 19.12 -3.89 8.18
N PRO A 164 17.78 -4.07 8.17
CA PRO A 164 17.22 -5.42 8.07
C PRO A 164 17.68 -6.06 6.77
N LYS A 165 17.95 -7.37 6.77
CA LYS A 165 18.35 -8.10 5.54
C LYS A 165 17.21 -8.23 4.54
N ALA A 166 15.98 -8.29 5.05
CA ALA A 166 14.78 -8.31 4.23
C ALA A 166 13.60 -7.70 4.98
N LEU A 167 12.64 -7.18 4.23
CA LEU A 167 11.33 -6.77 4.72
C LEU A 167 10.26 -7.66 4.13
N HIS A 168 9.34 -8.12 4.96
CA HIS A 168 8.09 -8.74 4.53
C HIS A 168 6.99 -7.69 4.66
N ILE A 169 6.36 -7.36 3.53
CA ILE A 169 5.33 -6.32 3.47
C ILE A 169 4.02 -6.98 3.09
N VAL A 170 3.00 -6.71 3.91
CA VAL A 170 1.61 -7.10 3.66
C VAL A 170 0.81 -5.85 3.36
N LEU A 171 0.12 -5.83 2.22
CA LEU A 171 -0.83 -4.80 1.82
C LEU A 171 -2.23 -5.39 1.62
N SER A 172 -3.25 -4.76 2.17
CA SER A 172 -4.64 -5.05 1.80
C SER A 172 -5.28 -3.79 1.21
N ILE A 173 -5.85 -3.89 0.00
CA ILE A 173 -6.38 -2.73 -0.74
C ILE A 173 -7.88 -2.89 -1.02
N GLY A 174 -8.67 -1.90 -0.64
CA GLY A 174 -10.12 -1.78 -0.84
C GLY A 174 -10.89 -1.66 0.49
N ARG A 175 -11.99 -0.91 0.49
CA ARG A 175 -12.76 -0.62 1.72
C ARG A 175 -13.67 -1.76 2.20
N GLU A 176 -14.50 -2.30 1.31
CA GLU A 176 -15.54 -3.28 1.70
C GLU A 176 -15.09 -4.73 1.58
N LYS A 177 -14.34 -5.02 0.52
CA LYS A 177 -13.77 -6.34 0.23
C LYS A 177 -12.31 -6.14 -0.14
N PRO A 178 -11.44 -5.88 0.83
CA PRO A 178 -10.02 -5.68 0.57
C PRO A 178 -9.43 -6.94 -0.08
N GLU A 179 -8.52 -6.72 -1.02
CA GLU A 179 -7.68 -7.78 -1.58
C GLU A 179 -6.30 -7.70 -0.94
N ARG A 180 -5.81 -8.83 -0.45
CA ARG A 180 -4.55 -8.93 0.27
C ARG A 180 -3.43 -9.36 -0.67
N PHE A 181 -2.29 -8.72 -0.51
CA PHE A 181 -1.05 -8.88 -1.26
C PHE A 181 0.11 -8.93 -0.29
N GLU A 182 1.15 -9.69 -0.61
CA GLU A 182 2.36 -9.76 0.19
C GLU A 182 3.59 -9.91 -0.69
N THR A 183 4.71 -9.41 -0.21
CA THR A 183 6.01 -9.51 -0.88
C THR A 183 7.15 -9.50 0.12
N VAL A 184 8.30 -10.03 -0.29
CA VAL A 184 9.56 -9.94 0.44
C VAL A 184 10.55 -9.12 -0.38
N ILE A 185 11.10 -8.07 0.22
CA ILE A 185 12.10 -7.19 -0.39
C ILE A 185 13.41 -7.39 0.34
N TYR A 186 14.46 -7.74 -0.39
CA TYR A 186 15.81 -7.84 0.15
C TYR A 186 16.47 -6.46 0.13
N VAL A 187 17.10 -6.08 1.23
CA VAL A 187 17.83 -4.83 1.35
C VAL A 187 19.32 -5.14 1.24
N PRO A 188 20.11 -4.37 0.46
CA PRO A 188 21.54 -4.59 0.37
C PRO A 188 22.18 -4.40 1.74
N THR A 189 22.66 -5.50 2.30
CA THR A 189 23.49 -5.48 3.51
C THR A 189 24.94 -5.60 3.05
N SER A 190 25.75 -4.60 3.41
CA SER A 190 27.19 -4.58 3.15
C SER A 190 27.91 -5.70 3.90
#